data_AF-A0A401RJB5-F1
#
_entry.id   AF-A0A401RJB5-F1
#
_cell.length_a   1.000
_cell.length_b   1.000
_cell.length_c   1.000
_cell.angle_alpha   90.00
_cell.angle_beta   90.00
_cell.angle_gamma   90.00
#
_symmetry.space_group_name_H-M   'P 1'
#
loop_
_entity.id
_entity.type
_entity.pdbx_description
1 polymer ?
#
loop_
_entity_poly.entity_id
_entity_poly.type
_entity_poly.pdbx_seq_one_letter_code
_entity_poly.pdbx_strand_id
1 'polypeptide(L)'
;QGVDLRHYSKQVETELQHIEHASIKDYIKESQNIASLHNQITACDTILERMEQMLSMFQCDLSSISSEIQTLQEQSITMNIKLKNRQSVRSELSQLVDELVIPNSMITTILETPVTEQQFLEQLHELNNKINYVKEQSFKETLACSDVQDTLDRLKIKAVSKIREYILQKIYSFRKP
;
A
#
# COMPACT_ATOMS: atom_id res chain seq x y z
N GLN A 1 18.94 -77.30 78.03
CA GLN A 1 17.90 -78.07 77.31
C GLN A 1 18.23 -77.99 75.83
N GLY A 2 18.51 -79.11 75.19
CA GLY A 2 18.85 -79.14 73.76
C GLY A 2 17.60 -78.84 72.94
N VAL A 3 17.60 -77.71 72.24
CA VAL A 3 16.55 -77.37 71.28
C VAL A 3 16.77 -78.28 70.07
N ASP A 4 15.75 -79.04 69.67
CA ASP A 4 15.81 -79.87 68.48
C ASP A 4 16.00 -78.96 67.25
N LEU A 5 17.21 -78.97 66.70
CA LEU A 5 17.63 -78.12 65.59
C LEU A 5 16.72 -78.26 64.35
N ARG A 6 16.06 -79.41 64.19
CA ARG A 6 15.10 -79.64 63.10
C ARG A 6 13.80 -78.87 63.33
N HIS A 7 13.34 -78.81 64.58
CA HIS A 7 12.15 -78.03 64.96
C HIS A 7 12.41 -76.53 64.83
N TYR A 8 13.59 -76.07 65.27
CA TYR A 8 13.97 -74.66 65.15
C TYR A 8 14.14 -74.23 63.68
N SER A 9 14.78 -75.05 62.84
CA SER A 9 14.90 -74.77 61.41
C SER A 9 13.53 -74.65 60.73
N LYS A 10 12.60 -75.55 61.08
CA LYS A 10 11.24 -75.52 60.53
C LYS A 10 10.44 -74.30 60.98
N GLN A 11 10.65 -73.85 62.22
CA GLN A 11 10.04 -72.62 62.72
C GLN A 11 10.60 -71.38 61.99
N VAL A 12 11.92 -71.28 61.84
CA VAL A 12 12.55 -70.17 61.11
C VAL A 12 12.09 -70.13 59.66
N GLU A 13 11.97 -71.28 58.99
CA GLU A 13 11.48 -71.35 57.62
C GLU A 13 10.01 -70.91 57.50
N THR A 14 9.18 -71.22 58.50
CA THR A 14 7.79 -70.77 58.57
C THR A 14 7.69 -69.25 58.79
N GLU A 15 8.53 -68.69 59.67
CA GLU A 15 8.62 -67.24 59.90
C GLU A 15 9.14 -66.51 58.66
N LEU A 16 10.13 -67.07 57.96
CA LEU A 16 10.66 -66.50 56.72
C LEU A 16 9.59 -66.48 55.62
N GLN A 17 8.85 -67.58 55.43
CA GLN A 17 7.73 -67.64 54.48
C GLN A 17 6.63 -66.64 54.85
N HIS A 18 6.35 -66.45 56.14
CA HIS A 18 5.37 -65.46 56.58
C HIS A 18 5.80 -64.02 56.26
N ILE A 19 7.07 -63.67 56.54
CA ILE A 19 7.64 -62.36 56.25
C ILE A 19 7.71 -62.10 54.74
N GLU A 20 8.07 -63.11 53.96
CA GLU A 20 8.11 -63.04 52.50
C GLU A 20 6.70 -62.79 51.93
N HIS A 21 5.69 -63.54 52.39
CA HIS A 21 4.30 -63.31 52.00
C HIS A 21 3.78 -61.93 52.41
N ALA A 22 4.14 -61.44 53.60
CA ALA A 22 3.78 -60.09 54.05
C ALA A 22 4.43 -59.02 53.17
N SER A 23 5.73 -59.17 52.87
CA SER A 23 6.48 -58.23 52.02
C SER A 23 5.96 -58.21 50.58
N ILE A 24 5.63 -59.36 50.00
CA ILE A 24 4.99 -59.45 48.67
C ILE A 24 3.64 -58.73 48.68
N LYS A 25 2.85 -58.90 49.74
CA LYS A 25 1.54 -58.25 49.86
C LYS A 25 1.67 -56.72 49.95
N ASP A 26 2.66 -56.23 50.68
CA ASP A 26 2.95 -54.80 50.78
C ASP A 26 3.45 -54.22 49.45
N TYR A 27 4.32 -54.94 48.73
CA TYR A 27 4.76 -54.56 47.38
C TYR A 27 3.60 -54.53 46.37
N ILE A 28 2.69 -55.50 46.40
CA ILE A 28 1.51 -55.53 45.53
C ILE A 28 0.60 -54.34 45.83
N LYS A 29 0.42 -54.01 47.11
CA LYS A 29 -0.38 -52.86 47.53
C LYS A 29 0.24 -51.54 47.07
N GLU A 30 1.55 -51.37 47.23
CA GLU A 30 2.24 -50.15 46.79
C GLU A 30 2.32 -50.04 45.27
N SER A 31 2.42 -51.16 44.55
CA SER A 31 2.36 -51.20 43.10
C SER A 31 1.06 -50.61 42.54
N GLN A 32 -0.08 -50.78 43.24
CA GLN A 32 -1.35 -50.15 42.85
C GLN A 32 -1.30 -48.62 42.98
N ASN A 33 -0.66 -48.10 44.04
CA ASN A 33 -0.47 -46.65 44.24
C ASN A 33 0.41 -46.06 43.13
N ILE A 34 1.53 -46.73 42.81
CA ILE A 34 2.44 -46.34 41.73
C ILE A 34 1.73 -46.35 40.38
N ALA A 35 0.94 -47.39 40.09
CA ALA A 35 0.16 -47.48 38.85
C ALA A 35 -0.88 -46.35 38.74
N SER A 36 -1.56 -46.02 39.85
CA SER A 36 -2.50 -44.90 39.89
C SER A 36 -1.80 -43.56 39.63
N LEU A 37 -0.65 -43.31 40.27
CA LEU A 37 0.13 -42.10 40.04
C LEU A 37 0.61 -42.01 38.59
N HIS A 38 1.11 -43.10 38.02
CA HIS A 38 1.53 -43.17 36.62
C HIS A 38 0.38 -42.82 35.67
N ASN A 39 -0.83 -43.34 35.92
CA ASN A 39 -2.02 -43.00 35.13
C ASN A 39 -2.38 -41.51 35.22
N GLN A 40 -2.25 -40.90 36.40
CA GLN A 40 -2.47 -39.46 36.57
C GLN A 40 -1.42 -38.61 35.84
N ILE A 41 -0.14 -38.99 35.93
CA ILE A 41 0.94 -38.32 35.19
C ILE A 41 0.69 -38.42 33.69
N THR A 42 0.35 -39.61 33.18
CA THR A 42 0.05 -39.83 31.76
C THR A 42 -1.15 -38.99 31.30
N ALA A 43 -2.18 -38.87 32.14
CA ALA A 43 -3.33 -38.02 31.85
C ALA A 43 -2.95 -36.52 31.81
N CYS A 44 -2.11 -36.06 32.75
CA CYS A 44 -1.58 -34.70 32.73
C CYS A 44 -0.72 -34.44 31.48
N ASP A 45 0.16 -35.36 31.11
CA ASP A 45 0.99 -35.25 29.90
C ASP A 45 0.11 -35.13 28.64
N THR A 46 -0.96 -35.91 28.56
CA THR A 46 -1.93 -35.83 27.44
C THR A 46 -2.61 -34.46 27.39
N ILE A 47 -2.91 -33.84 28.54
CA ILE A 47 -3.50 -32.50 28.58
C ILE A 47 -2.47 -31.44 28.15
N LEU A 48 -1.24 -31.54 28.64
CA LEU A 48 -0.15 -30.62 28.29
C LEU A 48 0.16 -30.68 26.79
N GLU A 49 0.22 -31.88 26.21
CA GLU A 49 0.43 -32.08 24.78
C GLU A 49 -0.67 -31.40 23.96
N ARG A 50 -1.94 -31.52 24.36
CA ARG A 50 -3.06 -30.83 23.69
C ARG A 50 -2.96 -29.31 23.79
N MET A 51 -2.53 -28.78 24.95
CA MET A 51 -2.33 -27.35 25.13
C MET A 51 -1.17 -26.84 24.27
N GLU A 52 -0.07 -27.59 24.21
CA GLU A 52 1.08 -27.28 23.35
C GLU A 52 0.67 -27.22 21.87
N GLN A 53 -0.05 -28.25 21.39
CA GLN A 53 -0.54 -28.29 20.02
C GLN A 53 -1.46 -27.09 19.70
N MET A 54 -2.36 -26.74 20.62
CA MET A 54 -3.24 -25.58 20.45
C MET A 54 -2.46 -24.26 20.38
N LEU A 55 -1.49 -24.06 21.27
CA LEU A 55 -0.65 -22.86 21.27
C LEU A 55 0.24 -22.78 20.03
N SER A 56 0.77 -23.91 19.58
CA SER A 56 1.58 -23.99 18.36
C SER A 56 0.75 -23.64 17.13
N MET A 57 -0.47 -24.16 17.00
CA MET A 57 -1.38 -23.78 15.93
C MET A 57 -1.71 -22.28 15.98
N PHE A 58 -2.04 -21.75 17.16
CA PHE A 58 -2.33 -20.33 17.33
C PHE A 58 -1.14 -19.43 16.93
N GLN A 59 0.09 -19.84 17.28
CA GLN A 59 1.30 -19.15 16.86
C GLN A 59 1.48 -19.19 15.33
N CYS A 60 1.23 -20.35 14.70
CA CYS A 60 1.31 -20.50 13.25
C CYS A 60 0.29 -19.60 12.55
N ASP A 61 -0.96 -19.59 13.02
CA ASP A 61 -2.03 -18.77 12.46
C ASP A 61 -1.70 -17.27 12.57
N LEU A 62 -1.25 -16.82 13.74
CA LEU A 62 -0.80 -15.42 13.93
C LEU A 62 0.37 -15.07 13.02
N SER A 63 1.31 -15.99 12.82
CA SER A 63 2.47 -15.76 11.94
C SER A 63 2.04 -15.64 10.48
N SER A 64 1.12 -16.50 10.03
CA SER A 64 0.56 -16.44 8.67
C SER A 64 -0.18 -15.13 8.44
N ILE A 65 -1.11 -14.77 9.35
CA ILE A 65 -1.88 -13.53 9.26
C ILE A 65 -0.95 -12.31 9.27
N SER A 66 0.06 -12.30 10.13
CA SER A 66 1.05 -11.21 10.19
C SER A 66 1.81 -11.05 8.87
N SER A 67 2.22 -12.17 8.25
CA SER A 67 2.90 -12.16 6.95
C SER A 67 1.99 -11.67 5.82
N GLU A 68 0.71 -12.05 5.83
CA GLU A 68 -0.27 -11.56 4.86
C GLU A 68 -0.51 -10.06 5.01
N ILE A 69 -0.66 -9.57 6.25
CA ILE A 69 -0.80 -8.14 6.55
C ILE A 69 0.43 -7.38 6.05
N GLN A 70 1.64 -7.88 6.33
CA GLN A 70 2.87 -7.25 5.86
C GLN A 70 2.91 -7.19 4.33
N THR A 71 2.57 -8.29 3.65
CA THR A 71 2.53 -8.35 2.18
C THR A 71 1.54 -7.34 1.61
N LEU A 72 0.35 -7.23 2.18
CA LEU A 72 -0.65 -6.24 1.77
C LEU A 72 -0.17 -4.80 2.00
N GLN A 73 0.52 -4.54 3.11
CA GLN A 73 1.10 -3.23 3.41
C GLN A 73 2.17 -2.85 2.38
N GLU A 74 3.09 -3.76 2.06
CA GLU A 74 4.13 -3.54 1.05
C GLU A 74 3.55 -3.28 -0.35
N GLN A 75 2.51 -4.03 -0.73
CA GLN A 75 1.78 -3.80 -1.98
C GLN A 75 1.08 -2.44 -1.99
N SER A 76 0.42 -2.06 -0.89
CA SER A 76 -0.25 -0.76 -0.75
C SER A 76 0.71 0.41 -0.88
N ILE A 77 1.88 0.34 -0.23
CA ILE A 77 2.94 1.35 -0.35
C ILE A 77 3.42 1.45 -1.80
N THR A 78 3.71 0.31 -2.43
CA THR A 78 4.16 0.27 -3.83
C THR A 78 3.13 0.88 -4.77
N MET A 79 1.84 0.57 -4.57
CA MET A 79 0.75 1.13 -5.35
C MET A 79 0.62 2.65 -5.13
N ASN A 80 0.77 3.12 -3.89
CA ASN A 80 0.74 4.55 -3.57
C ASN A 80 1.86 5.32 -4.28
N ILE A 81 3.08 4.78 -4.30
CA ILE A 81 4.21 5.38 -5.02
C ILE A 81 3.89 5.45 -6.52
N LYS A 82 3.41 4.35 -7.13
CA LYS A 82 3.01 4.33 -8.55
C LYS A 82 1.93 5.38 -8.84
N LEU A 83 0.94 5.54 -7.97
CA LEU A 83 -0.11 6.53 -8.11
C LEU A 83 0.45 7.95 -8.06
N LYS A 84 1.27 8.28 -7.05
CA LYS A 84 1.90 9.59 -6.91
C LYS A 84 2.75 9.95 -8.13
N ASN A 85 3.55 9.01 -8.62
CA ASN A 85 4.36 9.21 -9.83
C ASN A 85 3.47 9.52 -11.04
N ARG A 86 2.38 8.75 -11.24
CA ARG A 86 1.42 9.01 -12.33
C ARG A 86 0.72 10.36 -12.19
N GLN A 87 0.34 10.76 -10.99
CA GLN A 87 -0.30 12.05 -10.74
C GLN A 87 0.63 13.22 -11.01
N SER A 88 1.90 13.12 -10.57
CA SER A 88 2.92 14.13 -10.84
C SER A 88 3.13 14.31 -12.34
N VAL A 89 3.39 13.22 -13.07
CA VAL A 89 3.55 13.27 -14.53
C VAL A 89 2.29 13.79 -15.22
N ARG A 90 1.09 13.37 -14.78
CA ARG A 90 -0.17 13.87 -15.34
C ARG A 90 -0.33 15.37 -15.14
N SER A 91 0.08 15.90 -13.99
CA SER A 91 0.00 17.34 -13.69
C SER A 91 0.86 18.14 -14.67
N GLU A 92 2.12 17.75 -14.83
CA GLU A 92 3.06 18.39 -15.75
C GLU A 92 2.58 18.31 -17.21
N LEU A 93 2.10 17.14 -17.63
CA LEU A 93 1.56 16.94 -18.98
C LEU A 93 0.27 17.74 -19.21
N SER A 94 -0.62 17.83 -18.22
CA SER A 94 -1.84 18.62 -18.33
C SER A 94 -1.50 20.09 -18.55
N GLN A 95 -0.59 20.64 -17.72
CA GLN A 95 -0.16 22.02 -17.87
C GLN A 95 0.44 22.27 -19.26
N LEU A 96 1.30 21.37 -19.76
CA LEU A 96 1.87 21.49 -21.09
C LEU A 96 0.78 21.50 -22.18
N VAL A 97 -0.19 20.59 -22.10
CA VAL A 97 -1.30 20.51 -23.06
C VAL A 97 -2.18 21.75 -22.99
N ASP A 98 -2.54 22.22 -21.80
CA ASP A 98 -3.38 23.39 -21.59
C ASP A 98 -2.74 24.65 -22.17
N GLU A 99 -1.41 24.80 -22.05
CA GLU A 99 -0.68 25.93 -22.62
C GLU A 99 -0.54 25.83 -24.15
N LEU A 100 -0.29 24.64 -24.70
CA LEU A 100 -0.11 24.45 -26.15
C LEU A 100 -1.42 24.45 -26.95
N VAL A 101 -2.52 24.01 -26.36
CA VAL A 101 -3.83 23.98 -27.05
C VAL A 101 -4.27 25.39 -27.40
N ILE A 102 -4.70 25.58 -28.64
CA ILE A 102 -5.32 26.82 -29.12
C ILE A 102 -6.82 26.55 -29.28
N PRO A 103 -7.68 27.02 -28.36
CA PRO A 103 -9.11 26.77 -28.46
C PRO A 103 -9.71 27.43 -29.71
N ASN A 104 -10.66 26.75 -30.38
CA ASN A 104 -11.39 27.36 -31.50
C ASN A 104 -12.16 28.62 -31.09
N SER A 105 -12.61 28.71 -29.83
CA SER A 105 -13.23 29.90 -29.26
C SER A 105 -12.28 31.10 -29.26
N MET A 106 -11.00 30.89 -28.97
CA MET A 106 -9.98 31.95 -29.03
C MET A 106 -9.83 32.48 -30.46
N ILE A 107 -9.71 31.56 -31.42
CA ILE A 107 -9.58 31.90 -32.84
C ILE A 107 -10.79 32.71 -33.30
N THR A 108 -12.00 32.22 -33.00
CA THR A 108 -13.26 32.86 -33.41
C THR A 108 -13.40 34.24 -32.78
N THR A 109 -13.16 34.36 -31.47
CA THR A 109 -13.23 35.64 -30.75
C THR A 109 -12.26 36.67 -31.32
N ILE A 110 -11.01 36.28 -31.62
CA ILE A 110 -10.03 37.21 -32.19
C ILE A 110 -10.45 37.67 -33.59
N LEU A 111 -10.98 36.76 -34.41
CA LEU A 111 -11.38 37.07 -35.78
C LEU A 111 -12.67 37.91 -35.84
N GLU A 112 -13.66 37.59 -35.03
CA GLU A 112 -15.03 38.10 -35.20
C GLU A 112 -15.38 39.20 -34.19
N THR A 113 -14.88 39.14 -32.96
CA THR A 113 -15.29 40.09 -31.90
C THR A 113 -14.64 41.46 -32.09
N PRO A 114 -15.38 42.59 -32.00
CA PRO A 114 -14.80 43.93 -32.09
C PRO A 114 -13.70 44.15 -31.04
N VAL A 115 -12.68 44.95 -31.40
CA VAL A 115 -11.53 45.20 -30.51
C VAL A 115 -11.87 46.00 -29.25
N THR A 116 -13.07 46.58 -29.19
CA THR A 116 -13.59 47.33 -28.03
C THR A 116 -14.18 46.44 -26.96
N GLU A 117 -14.50 45.18 -27.30
CA GLU A 117 -15.13 44.26 -26.37
C GLU A 117 -14.10 43.66 -25.40
N GLN A 118 -14.51 43.46 -24.15
CA GLN A 118 -13.66 42.89 -23.11
C GLN A 118 -13.16 41.48 -23.48
N GLN A 119 -14.03 40.66 -24.08
CA GLN A 119 -13.69 39.29 -24.50
C GLN A 119 -12.51 39.26 -25.49
N PHE A 120 -12.40 40.26 -26.37
CA PHE A 120 -11.28 40.35 -27.30
C PHE A 120 -9.97 40.62 -26.53
N LEU A 121 -9.99 41.52 -25.55
CA LEU A 121 -8.82 41.83 -24.72
C LEU A 121 -8.37 40.63 -23.88
N GLU A 122 -9.33 39.90 -23.30
CA GLU A 122 -9.06 38.68 -22.53
C GLU A 122 -8.37 37.62 -23.39
N GLN A 123 -8.92 37.35 -24.59
CA GLN A 123 -8.35 36.39 -25.53
C GLN A 123 -7.01 36.86 -26.11
N LEU A 124 -6.79 38.17 -26.25
CA LEU A 124 -5.49 38.73 -26.65
C LEU A 124 -4.42 38.50 -25.56
N HIS A 125 -4.80 38.65 -24.29
CA HIS A 125 -3.91 38.39 -23.17
C HIS A 125 -3.54 36.90 -23.09
N GLU A 126 -4.54 36.02 -23.22
CA GLU A 126 -4.32 34.57 -23.26
C GLU A 126 -3.44 34.16 -24.45
N LEU A 127 -3.70 34.70 -25.65
CA LEU A 127 -2.85 34.48 -26.83
C LEU A 127 -1.39 34.89 -26.56
N ASN A 128 -1.18 36.06 -25.95
CA ASN A 128 0.17 36.53 -25.64
C ASN A 128 0.89 35.60 -24.65
N ASN A 129 0.19 35.11 -23.63
CA ASN A 129 0.74 34.16 -22.66
C ASN A 129 1.16 32.86 -23.36
N LYS A 130 0.29 32.30 -24.21
CA LYS A 130 0.60 31.09 -25.01
C LYS A 130 1.80 31.28 -25.95
N ILE A 131 1.89 32.44 -26.61
CA ILE A 131 3.05 32.78 -27.46
C ILE A 131 4.34 32.82 -26.64
N ASN A 132 4.33 33.43 -25.45
CA ASN A 132 5.52 33.51 -24.60
C ASN A 132 5.91 32.13 -24.07
N TYR A 133 4.93 31.33 -23.65
CA TYR A 133 5.17 29.95 -23.22
C TYR A 133 5.83 29.11 -24.32
N VAL A 134 5.31 29.13 -25.55
CA VAL A 134 5.90 28.40 -26.68
C VAL A 134 7.31 28.90 -26.99
N LYS A 135 7.57 30.20 -26.89
CA LYS A 135 8.92 30.76 -27.05
C LYS A 135 9.88 30.27 -25.97
N GLU A 136 9.46 30.24 -24.71
CA GLU A 136 10.27 29.72 -23.61
C GLU A 136 10.58 28.23 -23.77
N GLN A 137 9.60 27.43 -24.22
CA GLN A 137 9.77 26.00 -24.45
C GLN A 137 10.48 25.66 -25.76
N SER A 138 10.62 26.62 -26.69
CA SER A 138 11.32 26.40 -27.97
C SER A 138 12.78 25.96 -27.79
N PHE A 139 13.38 26.29 -26.63
CA PHE A 139 14.73 25.86 -26.26
C PHE A 139 14.83 24.35 -25.96
N LYS A 140 13.70 23.66 -25.82
CA LYS A 140 13.62 22.22 -25.52
C LYS A 140 13.25 21.37 -26.75
N GLU A 141 13.24 21.95 -27.95
CA GLU A 141 13.04 21.26 -29.25
C GLU A 141 11.83 20.29 -29.28
N THR A 142 10.74 20.63 -28.59
CA THR A 142 9.55 19.77 -28.59
C THR A 142 8.78 19.96 -29.90
N LEU A 143 8.54 18.88 -30.66
CA LEU A 143 7.83 18.91 -31.94
C LEU A 143 6.45 19.59 -31.85
N ALA A 144 5.71 19.35 -30.75
CA ALA A 144 4.41 19.95 -30.52
C ALA A 144 4.44 21.49 -30.44
N CYS A 145 5.54 22.08 -29.95
CA CYS A 145 5.71 23.54 -29.95
C CYS A 145 5.83 24.07 -31.37
N SER A 146 6.54 23.36 -32.25
CA SER A 146 6.68 23.72 -33.66
C SER A 146 5.35 23.64 -34.40
N ASP A 147 4.52 22.65 -34.09
CA ASP A 147 3.21 22.45 -34.75
C ASP A 147 2.22 23.60 -34.46
N VAL A 148 2.26 24.16 -33.25
CA VAL A 148 1.35 25.25 -32.85
C VAL A 148 1.89 26.64 -33.17
N GLN A 149 3.21 26.78 -33.30
CA GLN A 149 3.89 28.06 -33.49
C GLN A 149 3.34 28.83 -34.70
N ASP A 150 3.24 28.17 -35.84
CA ASP A 150 2.71 28.75 -37.07
C ASP A 150 1.28 29.31 -36.90
N THR A 151 0.44 28.61 -36.15
CA THR A 151 -0.94 29.01 -35.91
C THR A 151 -1.01 30.20 -34.96
N LEU A 152 -0.21 30.20 -33.89
CA LEU A 152 -0.08 31.33 -32.97
C LEU A 152 0.41 32.59 -33.69
N ASP A 153 1.42 32.46 -34.55
CA ASP A 153 1.97 33.59 -35.30
C ASP A 153 0.95 34.16 -36.31
N ARG A 154 0.19 33.31 -37.00
CA ARG A 154 -0.92 33.75 -37.86
C ARG A 154 -1.99 34.49 -37.07
N LEU A 155 -2.37 33.97 -35.90
CA LEU A 155 -3.39 34.58 -35.05
C LEU A 155 -2.92 35.94 -34.48
N LYS A 156 -1.64 36.03 -34.10
CA LYS A 156 -0.97 37.28 -33.71
C LYS A 156 -1.04 38.33 -34.82
N ILE A 157 -0.69 37.95 -36.05
CA ILE A 157 -0.74 38.86 -37.20
C ILE A 157 -2.17 39.37 -37.43
N LYS A 158 -3.18 38.49 -37.32
CA LYS A 158 -4.59 38.88 -37.46
C LYS A 158 -5.03 39.84 -36.36
N ALA A 159 -4.71 39.56 -35.11
CA ALA A 159 -5.03 40.43 -33.98
C ALA A 159 -4.40 41.82 -34.13
N VAL A 160 -3.10 41.88 -34.44
CA VAL A 160 -2.37 43.16 -34.65
C VAL A 160 -2.96 43.95 -35.81
N SER A 161 -3.29 43.29 -36.92
CA SER A 161 -3.89 43.94 -38.10
C SER A 161 -5.24 44.57 -37.76
N LYS A 162 -6.08 43.86 -37.01
CA LYS A 162 -7.41 44.31 -36.58
C LYS A 162 -7.34 45.49 -35.61
N ILE A 163 -6.42 45.45 -34.64
CA ILE A 163 -6.15 46.57 -33.72
C ILE A 163 -5.68 47.80 -34.48
N ARG A 164 -4.72 47.62 -35.42
CA ARG A 164 -4.21 48.70 -36.25
C ARG A 164 -5.32 49.35 -37.07
N GLU A 165 -6.17 48.55 -37.71
CA GLU A 165 -7.29 49.04 -38.51
C GLU A 165 -8.25 49.88 -37.67
N TYR A 166 -8.61 49.41 -36.48
CA TYR A 166 -9.45 50.17 -35.56
C TYR A 166 -8.83 51.51 -35.14
N ILE A 167 -7.55 51.53 -34.77
CA ILE A 167 -6.84 52.76 -34.38
C ILE A 167 -6.84 53.75 -35.56
N LEU A 168 -6.54 53.28 -36.77
CA LEU A 168 -6.57 54.11 -37.97
C LEU A 168 -7.96 54.68 -38.22
N GLN A 169 -9.02 53.84 -38.16
CA GLN A 169 -10.40 54.29 -38.32
C GLN A 169 -10.78 55.36 -37.29
N LYS A 170 -10.37 55.19 -36.02
CA LYS A 170 -10.58 56.21 -34.98
C LYS A 170 -9.84 57.51 -35.31
N ILE A 171 -8.57 57.46 -35.69
CA ILE A 171 -7.81 58.65 -36.12
C ILE A 171 -8.49 59.35 -37.30
N TYR A 172 -8.96 58.61 -38.31
CA TYR A 172 -9.67 59.18 -39.45
C TYR A 172 -11.01 59.80 -39.04
N SER A 173 -11.71 59.24 -38.05
CA SER A 173 -12.97 59.82 -37.54
C SER A 173 -12.76 61.20 -36.90
N PHE A 174 -11.60 61.45 -36.30
CA PHE A 174 -11.23 62.78 -35.77
C PHE A 174 -10.71 63.75 -36.84
N ARG A 175 -10.50 63.30 -38.08
CA ARG A 175 -9.93 64.11 -39.17
C ARG A 175 -11.01 64.70 -40.09
N LYS A 176 -12.25 64.22 -40.01
CA LYS A 176 -13.41 64.85 -40.65
C LYS A 176 -14.02 65.86 -39.68
N PRO A 177 -14.35 67.09 -40.12
CA PRO A 177 -14.95 68.11 -39.27
C PRO A 177 -16.33 67.70 -38.75
#